data_AF-A0A960PR47-F1
#
_entry.id   AF-A0A960PR47-F1
#
_cell.length_a   1.000
_cell.length_b   1.000
_cell.length_c   1.000
_cell.angle_alpha   90.00
_cell.angle_beta   90.00
_cell.angle_gamma   90.00
#
_symmetry.space_group_name_H-M   'P 1'
#
loop_
_entity.id
_entity.type
_entity.pdbx_description
1 polymer ?
#
loop_
_entity_poly.entity_id
_entity_poly.type
_entity_poly.pdbx_seq_one_letter_code
_entity_poly.pdbx_strand_id
1 'polypeptide(L)'
;YFAMRRALETGSGFGGTVEFFPEEGKYHLDGHRACKIRLDPQETRQREGLCPVCGKALTVGVMHRVEELADRPEVDSGDRQPFRSLVPLPEIMSELRSVGPGSKTVVQAVSRLVDRLGPELDILQSLPLEDVAAAADPLTVEALSRLRSGKVHCEAGYDGEYGVIRMFEPGELDRRTAVAPLFEPPPQASRTQAQPRKPPAPTAPLKEEPPPAEDVLERSTRTADPDLPHVAAQHGLFDRPLPEAAEEPRSVLDALDPLQRAAAEHGEGPLLIVAGPGTGKTRTLTHRLAYLIEERGVRPESCLAVTFTRRAAGEMRDRLRSLLPGREKGVEVTTFHGLGLSILRQNRDRLGLPTGFRIADPRHCLKVLAKDLACAPSKAPALLAELSRVRRDREAGLLQEAPDPETQQQISSYEEALWSSGQVDFDDLLILPVRLFDREPEVAEGYRQQFRWIFVDEYQD
;
A
#
# COMPACT_ATOMS: atom_id res chain seq x y z
N TYR A 1 2.77 0.71 -21.15
CA TYR A 1 1.74 -0.27 -21.53
C TYR A 1 2.03 -0.94 -22.88
N PHE A 2 1.90 -0.25 -24.03
CA PHE A 2 2.09 -0.89 -25.35
C PHE A 2 3.49 -1.48 -25.58
N ALA A 3 4.53 -0.83 -25.08
CA ALA A 3 5.90 -1.38 -25.13
C ALA A 3 6.04 -2.68 -24.32
N MET A 4 5.45 -2.74 -23.12
CA MET A 4 5.46 -3.96 -22.29
C MET A 4 4.65 -5.08 -22.95
N ARG A 5 3.45 -4.77 -23.46
CA ARG A 5 2.63 -5.74 -24.19
C ARG A 5 3.37 -6.31 -25.40
N ARG A 6 3.96 -5.44 -26.22
CA ARG A 6 4.77 -5.85 -27.38
C ARG A 6 5.97 -6.69 -26.97
N ALA A 7 6.67 -6.31 -25.88
CA ALA A 7 7.79 -7.08 -25.36
C ALA A 7 7.37 -8.48 -24.88
N LEU A 8 6.19 -8.60 -24.24
CA LEU A 8 5.64 -9.89 -23.81
C LEU A 8 5.16 -10.75 -24.99
N GLU A 9 4.54 -10.15 -26.02
CA GLU A 9 4.04 -10.87 -27.20
C GLU A 9 5.16 -11.30 -28.15
N THR A 10 6.22 -10.49 -28.28
CA THR A 10 7.23 -10.66 -29.34
C THR A 10 8.64 -10.93 -28.85
N GLY A 11 8.91 -10.78 -27.55
CA GLY A 11 10.26 -10.79 -26.96
C GLY A 11 11.13 -9.57 -27.34
N SER A 12 10.71 -8.75 -28.31
CA SER A 12 11.48 -7.60 -28.80
C SER A 12 11.49 -6.47 -27.78
N GLY A 13 12.70 -6.06 -27.35
CA GLY A 13 12.90 -5.03 -26.33
C GLY A 13 12.71 -5.53 -24.90
N PHE A 14 12.56 -6.83 -24.67
CA PHE A 14 12.49 -7.41 -23.34
C PHE A 14 13.92 -7.56 -22.76
N GLY A 15 14.23 -6.79 -21.71
CA GLY A 15 15.52 -6.82 -21.03
C GLY A 15 15.62 -7.81 -19.87
N GLY A 16 14.51 -8.46 -19.52
CA GLY A 16 14.41 -9.38 -18.40
C GLY A 16 13.44 -8.95 -17.29
N THR A 17 13.30 -9.78 -16.27
CA THR A 17 12.52 -9.49 -15.06
C THR A 17 13.42 -9.19 -13.85
N VAL A 18 12.89 -8.38 -12.93
CA VAL A 18 13.44 -8.24 -11.58
C VAL A 18 12.43 -8.89 -10.64
N GLU A 19 12.88 -9.87 -9.88
CA GLU A 19 12.03 -10.75 -9.08
C GLU A 19 12.50 -10.78 -7.62
N PHE A 20 11.65 -11.28 -6.74
CA PHE A 20 12.07 -11.71 -5.41
C PHE A 20 12.46 -13.18 -5.44
N PHE A 21 13.16 -13.63 -4.41
CA PHE A 21 13.45 -15.06 -4.26
C PHE A 21 12.14 -15.80 -3.95
N PRO A 22 11.71 -16.75 -4.80
CA PRO A 22 10.45 -17.47 -4.59
C PRO A 22 10.44 -18.24 -3.26
N GLU A 23 11.61 -18.58 -2.73
CA GLU A 23 11.83 -19.24 -1.44
C GLU A 23 11.30 -18.42 -0.26
N GLU A 24 11.19 -17.09 -0.38
CA GLU A 24 10.59 -16.22 0.65
C GLU A 24 9.10 -16.54 0.89
N GLY A 25 8.42 -17.15 -0.09
CA GLY A 25 7.01 -17.50 0.00
C GLY A 25 6.67 -18.41 1.19
N LYS A 26 5.57 -18.10 1.88
CA LYS A 26 5.06 -18.84 3.07
C LYS A 26 4.84 -20.35 2.89
N TYR A 27 4.70 -20.77 1.65
CA TYR A 27 4.31 -22.13 1.27
C TYR A 27 5.19 -22.58 0.10
N HIS A 28 6.46 -22.20 0.07
CA HIS A 28 7.34 -22.57 -1.03
C HIS A 28 7.53 -24.09 -1.07
N LEU A 29 8.04 -24.66 0.03
CA LEU A 29 8.19 -26.10 0.24
C LEU A 29 7.01 -26.72 0.98
N ASP A 30 6.93 -28.04 0.93
CA ASP A 30 6.04 -28.81 1.77
C ASP A 30 6.51 -28.74 3.21
N GLY A 31 5.58 -28.79 4.15
CA GLY A 31 6.01 -28.84 5.54
C GLY A 31 4.92 -28.94 6.59
N HIS A 32 5.38 -29.01 7.83
CA HIS A 32 4.53 -29.04 9.00
C HIS A 32 5.16 -28.17 10.09
N ARG A 33 4.54 -27.01 10.29
CA ARG A 33 5.00 -25.93 11.16
C ARG A 33 5.18 -26.37 12.61
N ALA A 34 4.21 -27.13 13.13
CA ALA A 34 4.26 -27.59 14.52
C ALA A 34 5.47 -28.48 14.81
N CYS A 35 5.95 -29.21 13.80
CA CYS A 35 7.13 -30.08 13.91
C CYS A 35 8.42 -29.45 13.35
N LYS A 36 8.35 -28.24 12.79
CA LYS A 36 9.46 -27.55 12.12
C LYS A 36 10.13 -28.39 11.03
N ILE A 37 9.30 -29.12 10.29
CA ILE A 37 9.76 -29.92 9.16
C ILE A 37 9.42 -29.19 7.87
N ARG A 38 10.44 -28.99 7.04
CA ARG A 38 10.37 -28.57 5.65
C ARG A 38 10.93 -29.69 4.80
N LEU A 39 10.25 -30.06 3.72
CA LEU A 39 10.64 -31.14 2.83
C LEU A 39 10.50 -30.70 1.39
N ASP A 40 11.42 -31.18 0.56
CA ASP A 40 11.29 -31.09 -0.88
C ASP A 40 10.11 -31.96 -1.37
N PRO A 41 9.41 -31.60 -2.45
CA PRO A 41 8.30 -32.41 -2.97
C PRO A 41 8.64 -33.89 -3.19
N GLN A 42 9.88 -34.18 -3.62
CA GLN A 42 10.33 -35.56 -3.79
C GLN A 42 10.40 -36.32 -2.47
N GLU A 43 10.89 -35.67 -1.41
CA GLU A 43 10.95 -36.24 -0.07
C GLU A 43 9.56 -36.45 0.52
N THR A 44 8.63 -35.52 0.27
CA THR A 44 7.22 -35.66 0.67
C THR A 44 6.56 -36.85 0.00
N ARG A 45 6.79 -37.04 -1.32
CA ARG A 45 6.25 -38.18 -2.09
C ARG A 45 6.80 -39.52 -1.58
N GLN A 46 8.10 -39.60 -1.29
CA GLN A 46 8.71 -40.80 -0.68
C GLN A 46 8.12 -41.15 0.69
N ARG A 47 7.50 -40.18 1.36
CA ARG A 47 6.91 -40.33 2.70
C ARG A 47 5.38 -40.34 2.67
N GLU A 48 4.79 -40.53 1.48
CA GLU A 48 3.34 -40.58 1.29
C GLU A 48 2.59 -39.35 1.85
N GLY A 49 3.24 -38.18 1.85
CA GLY A 49 2.65 -36.93 2.36
C GLY A 49 2.62 -36.82 3.89
N LEU A 50 3.32 -37.69 4.63
CA LEU A 50 3.29 -37.73 6.09
C LEU A 50 4.52 -37.08 6.75
N CYS A 51 4.28 -36.33 7.81
CA CYS A 51 5.31 -35.71 8.62
C CYS A 51 6.10 -36.77 9.41
N PRO A 52 7.44 -36.77 9.34
CA PRO A 52 8.28 -37.79 10.00
C PRO A 52 8.27 -37.73 11.53
N VAL A 53 7.86 -36.61 12.11
CA VAL A 53 7.88 -36.40 13.56
C VAL A 53 6.57 -36.85 14.20
N CYS A 54 5.43 -36.57 13.56
CA CYS A 54 4.12 -36.78 14.17
C CYS A 54 3.15 -37.65 13.35
N GLY A 55 3.54 -38.08 12.14
CA GLY A 55 2.71 -38.91 11.26
C GLY A 55 1.45 -38.23 10.71
N LYS A 56 1.31 -36.91 10.85
CA LYS A 56 0.18 -36.14 10.29
C LYS A 56 0.49 -35.73 8.85
N ALA A 57 -0.54 -35.46 8.06
CA ALA A 57 -0.39 -34.93 6.71
C ALA A 57 0.40 -33.61 6.70
N LEU A 58 1.31 -33.48 5.73
CA LEU A 58 2.07 -32.25 5.46
C LEU A 58 1.20 -31.25 4.71
N THR A 59 1.42 -29.96 4.95
CA THR A 59 0.89 -28.89 4.11
C THR A 59 1.68 -28.88 2.81
N VAL A 60 0.97 -29.03 1.68
CA VAL A 60 1.54 -29.06 0.33
C VAL A 60 1.91 -27.65 -0.12
N GLY A 61 3.18 -27.46 -0.49
CA GLY A 61 3.78 -26.24 -0.96
C GLY A 61 3.49 -25.93 -2.44
N VAL A 62 4.02 -24.81 -2.90
CA VAL A 62 3.93 -24.36 -4.29
C VAL A 62 4.83 -25.22 -5.17
N MET A 63 6.05 -25.53 -4.72
CA MET A 63 6.99 -26.35 -5.49
C MET A 63 6.44 -27.73 -5.82
N HIS A 64 5.67 -28.35 -4.91
CA HIS A 64 5.02 -29.63 -5.17
C HIS A 64 4.04 -29.57 -6.34
N ARG A 65 3.21 -28.52 -6.38
CA ARG A 65 2.25 -28.30 -7.46
C ARG A 65 2.95 -27.93 -8.76
N VAL A 66 4.06 -27.18 -8.69
CA VAL A 66 4.88 -26.89 -9.87
C VAL A 66 5.44 -28.17 -10.46
N GLU A 67 6.01 -29.05 -9.64
CA GLU A 67 6.51 -30.35 -10.11
C GLU A 67 5.41 -31.26 -10.66
N GLU A 68 4.23 -31.27 -10.03
CA GLU A 68 3.09 -32.08 -10.51
C GLU A 68 2.61 -31.62 -11.89
N LEU A 69 2.68 -30.32 -12.16
CA LEU A 69 2.31 -29.70 -13.45
C LEU A 69 3.45 -29.65 -14.46
N ALA A 70 4.69 -29.94 -14.06
CA ALA A 70 5.85 -29.78 -14.93
C ALA A 70 5.95 -30.96 -15.91
N ASP A 71 5.85 -30.66 -17.21
CA ASP A 71 6.09 -31.63 -18.30
C ASP A 71 7.59 -31.97 -18.50
N ARG A 72 8.48 -31.43 -17.65
CA ARG A 72 9.93 -31.61 -17.73
C ARG A 72 10.56 -31.82 -16.35
N PRO A 73 11.53 -32.76 -16.23
CA PRO A 73 12.16 -33.07 -14.95
C PRO A 73 13.15 -31.99 -14.49
N GLU A 74 13.72 -31.21 -15.42
CA GLU A 74 14.63 -30.11 -15.11
C GLU A 74 14.29 -28.87 -15.95
N VAL A 75 14.50 -27.69 -15.37
CA VAL A 75 14.39 -26.42 -16.07
C VAL A 75 15.61 -26.28 -16.97
N ASP A 76 15.47 -26.59 -18.26
CA ASP A 76 16.50 -26.30 -19.25
C ASP A 76 16.84 -24.80 -19.20
N SER A 77 18.11 -24.50 -18.97
CA SER A 77 18.63 -23.15 -18.74
C SER A 77 19.05 -22.44 -20.02
N GLY A 78 19.01 -23.14 -21.17
CA GLY A 78 19.45 -22.61 -22.47
C GLY A 78 18.56 -21.51 -23.04
N ASP A 79 17.25 -21.55 -22.79
CA ASP A 79 16.24 -20.60 -23.34
C ASP A 79 15.66 -19.66 -22.28
N ARG A 80 16.27 -19.59 -21.08
CA ARG A 80 15.74 -18.77 -20.00
C ARG A 80 15.97 -17.29 -20.29
N GLN A 81 14.88 -16.55 -20.43
CA GLN A 81 14.91 -15.09 -20.46
C GLN A 81 15.64 -14.55 -19.21
N PRO A 82 16.42 -13.47 -19.33
CA PRO A 82 17.21 -12.96 -18.22
C PRO A 82 16.29 -12.53 -17.07
N PHE A 83 16.64 -12.89 -15.84
CA PHE A 83 15.97 -12.40 -14.64
C PHE A 83 17.01 -12.15 -13.54
N ARG A 84 16.65 -11.30 -12.58
CA ARG A 84 17.50 -10.99 -11.41
C ARG A 84 16.65 -11.03 -10.15
N SER A 85 17.06 -11.85 -9.19
CA SER A 85 16.42 -11.89 -7.88
C SER A 85 17.09 -10.86 -6.95
N LEU A 86 16.29 -10.01 -6.30
CA LEU A 86 16.78 -8.98 -5.39
C LEU A 86 16.26 -9.18 -3.97
N VAL A 87 17.04 -8.70 -3.00
CA VAL A 87 16.64 -8.52 -1.61
C VAL A 87 16.64 -7.02 -1.31
N PRO A 88 15.57 -6.45 -0.71
CA PRO A 88 15.54 -5.04 -0.36
C PRO A 88 16.71 -4.62 0.54
N LEU A 89 17.23 -3.42 0.34
CA LEU A 89 18.33 -2.86 1.12
C LEU A 89 18.04 -2.83 2.63
N PRO A 90 16.80 -2.55 3.11
CA PRO A 90 16.46 -2.66 4.53
C PRO A 90 16.67 -4.08 5.10
N GLU A 91 16.41 -5.13 4.33
CA GLU A 91 16.60 -6.52 4.78
C GLU A 91 18.09 -6.87 4.84
N ILE A 92 18.88 -6.43 3.86
CA ILE A 92 20.35 -6.58 3.89
C ILE A 92 20.93 -5.85 5.10
N MET A 93 20.51 -4.59 5.33
CA MET A 93 20.98 -3.80 6.48
C MET A 93 20.52 -4.38 7.82
N SER A 94 19.34 -4.98 7.85
CA SER A 94 18.78 -5.70 9.01
C SER A 94 19.67 -6.89 9.38
N GLU A 95 20.05 -7.71 8.39
CA GLU A 95 20.95 -8.85 8.56
C GLU A 95 22.32 -8.39 9.09
N LEU A 96 22.95 -7.41 8.43
CA LEU A 96 24.28 -6.93 8.80
C LEU A 96 24.37 -6.34 10.21
N ARG A 97 23.26 -5.81 10.73
CA ARG A 97 23.21 -5.13 12.03
C ARG A 97 22.52 -5.95 13.11
N SER A 98 22.03 -7.14 12.78
CA SER A 98 21.28 -8.02 13.69
C SER A 98 20.10 -7.31 14.39
N VAL A 99 19.40 -6.42 13.67
CA VAL A 99 18.23 -5.67 14.15
C VAL A 99 17.15 -5.68 13.08
N GLY A 100 15.87 -5.53 13.46
CA GLY A 100 14.77 -5.60 12.49
C GLY A 100 14.83 -4.51 11.40
N PRO A 101 14.25 -4.76 10.20
CA PRO A 101 14.32 -3.88 9.03
C PRO A 101 13.64 -2.52 9.26
N GLY A 102 12.63 -2.46 10.12
CA GLY A 102 11.96 -1.21 10.53
C GLY A 102 12.65 -0.44 11.65
N SER A 103 13.82 -0.89 12.14
CA SER A 103 14.52 -0.21 13.23
C SER A 103 15.06 1.15 12.79
N LYS A 104 15.10 2.12 13.71
CA LYS A 104 15.65 3.47 13.44
C LYS A 104 17.08 3.39 12.86
N THR A 105 17.88 2.45 13.36
CA THR A 105 19.25 2.21 12.88
C THR A 105 19.29 1.78 11.42
N VAL A 106 18.41 0.88 10.99
CA VAL A 106 18.32 0.43 9.59
C VAL A 106 17.79 1.54 8.70
N VAL A 107 16.70 2.20 9.09
CA VAL A 107 16.11 3.31 8.32
C VAL A 107 17.14 4.42 8.09
N GLN A 108 17.91 4.79 9.12
CA GLN A 108 18.99 5.78 9.00
C GLN A 108 20.17 5.30 8.16
N ALA A 109 20.49 3.99 8.16
CA ALA A 109 21.54 3.44 7.31
C ALA A 109 21.12 3.46 5.84
N VAL A 110 19.89 3.02 5.54
CA VAL A 110 19.31 3.03 4.20
C VAL A 110 19.20 4.46 3.66
N SER A 111 18.64 5.40 4.43
CA SER A 111 18.56 6.80 4.02
C SER A 111 19.93 7.37 3.66
N ARG A 112 20.95 7.14 4.50
CA ARG A 112 22.31 7.63 4.23
C ARG A 112 22.91 7.06 2.93
N LEU A 113 22.64 5.78 2.62
CA LEU A 113 23.09 5.18 1.38
C LEU A 113 22.36 5.77 0.18
N VAL A 114 21.03 5.91 0.26
CA VAL A 114 20.22 6.47 -0.83
C VAL A 114 20.55 7.95 -1.08
N ASP A 115 20.73 8.74 -0.01
CA ASP A 115 21.08 10.17 -0.10
C ASP A 115 22.46 10.40 -0.74
N ARG A 116 23.39 9.44 -0.61
CA ARG A 116 24.76 9.54 -1.12
C ARG A 116 24.95 8.89 -2.48
N LEU A 117 24.35 7.72 -2.70
CA LEU A 117 24.60 6.86 -3.85
C LEU A 117 23.43 6.85 -4.85
N GLY A 118 22.29 7.46 -4.50
CA GLY A 118 21.11 7.52 -5.36
C GLY A 118 20.09 6.41 -5.08
N PRO A 119 19.17 6.14 -6.02
CA PRO A 119 18.05 5.22 -5.81
C PRO A 119 18.50 3.80 -5.40
N GLU A 120 17.75 3.18 -4.49
CA GLU A 120 18.01 1.83 -3.99
C GLU A 120 18.21 0.79 -5.10
N LEU A 121 17.38 0.88 -6.15
CA LEU A 121 17.43 -0.08 -7.25
C LEU A 121 18.77 -0.05 -7.99
N ASP A 122 19.36 1.14 -8.15
CA ASP A 122 20.68 1.30 -8.78
C ASP A 122 21.79 0.77 -7.86
N ILE A 123 21.70 1.05 -6.55
CA ILE A 123 22.61 0.52 -5.54
C ILE A 123 22.60 -1.02 -5.55
N LEU A 124 21.43 -1.65 -5.66
CA LEU A 124 21.31 -3.10 -5.69
C LEU A 124 21.84 -3.71 -7.00
N GLN A 125 21.66 -3.04 -8.15
CA GLN A 125 21.85 -3.68 -9.46
C GLN A 125 23.08 -3.23 -10.25
N SER A 126 23.27 -1.93 -10.42
CA SER A 126 24.06 -1.37 -11.52
C SER A 126 25.24 -0.52 -11.05
N LEU A 127 25.13 0.11 -9.88
CA LEU A 127 26.15 1.01 -9.37
C LEU A 127 27.48 0.27 -9.12
N PRO A 128 28.63 0.72 -9.63
CA PRO A 128 29.92 0.05 -9.41
C PRO A 128 30.20 -0.18 -7.91
N LEU A 129 30.68 -1.37 -7.56
CA LEU A 129 30.99 -1.69 -6.16
C LEU A 129 32.09 -0.80 -5.56
N GLU A 130 32.94 -0.22 -6.41
CA GLU A 130 33.96 0.77 -6.04
C GLU A 130 33.33 2.06 -5.50
N ASP A 131 32.28 2.55 -6.16
CA ASP A 131 31.53 3.74 -5.74
C ASP A 131 30.76 3.46 -4.45
N VAL A 132 30.21 2.25 -4.30
CA VAL A 132 29.58 1.82 -3.05
C VAL A 132 30.60 1.77 -1.91
N ALA A 133 31.81 1.25 -2.16
CA ALA A 133 32.88 1.18 -1.17
C ALA A 133 33.35 2.55 -0.69
N ALA A 134 33.16 3.62 -1.47
CA ALA A 134 33.45 4.98 -1.04
C ALA A 134 32.45 5.53 0.00
N ALA A 135 31.22 4.98 0.07
CA ALA A 135 30.15 5.50 0.91
C ALA A 135 29.59 4.51 1.96
N ALA A 136 29.90 3.22 1.84
CA ALA A 136 29.39 2.14 2.68
C ALA A 136 30.52 1.35 3.36
N ASP A 137 30.18 0.59 4.40
CA ASP A 137 31.13 -0.30 5.07
C ASP A 137 31.45 -1.55 4.22
N PRO A 138 32.61 -2.21 4.44
CA PRO A 138 33.03 -3.36 3.65
C PRO A 138 32.04 -4.54 3.65
N LEU A 139 31.26 -4.73 4.72
CA LEU A 139 30.27 -5.80 4.79
C LEU A 139 29.08 -5.50 3.89
N THR A 140 28.66 -4.24 3.79
CA THR A 140 27.64 -3.79 2.84
C THR A 140 28.07 -4.05 1.39
N VAL A 141 29.32 -3.72 1.03
CA VAL A 141 29.85 -3.96 -0.32
C VAL A 141 29.87 -5.45 -0.66
N GLU A 142 30.33 -6.28 0.28
CA GLU A 142 30.35 -7.74 0.13
C GLU A 142 28.94 -8.32 0.00
N ALA A 143 27.98 -7.86 0.81
CA ALA A 143 26.59 -8.28 0.74
C ALA A 143 25.98 -8.02 -0.65
N LEU A 144 26.24 -6.84 -1.21
CA LEU A 144 25.79 -6.47 -2.56
C LEU A 144 26.50 -7.29 -3.65
N SER A 145 27.79 -7.57 -3.48
CA SER A 145 28.55 -8.46 -4.37
C SER A 145 27.95 -9.87 -4.41
N ARG A 146 27.60 -10.42 -3.23
CA ARG A 146 26.95 -11.73 -3.10
C ARG A 146 25.57 -11.76 -3.72
N LEU A 147 24.75 -10.73 -3.45
CA LEU A 147 23.43 -10.59 -4.08
C LEU A 147 23.54 -10.58 -5.61
N ARG A 148 24.41 -9.72 -6.16
CA ARG A 148 24.58 -9.57 -7.62
C ARG A 148 25.14 -10.81 -8.31
N SER A 149 25.91 -11.63 -7.59
CA SER A 149 26.43 -12.90 -8.09
C SER A 149 25.52 -14.09 -7.81
N GLY A 150 24.37 -13.88 -7.17
CA GLY A 150 23.43 -14.95 -6.81
C GLY A 150 23.92 -15.88 -5.70
N LYS A 151 25.00 -15.52 -4.99
CA LYS A 151 25.58 -16.30 -3.88
C LYS A 151 24.85 -15.99 -2.58
N VAL A 152 23.56 -16.28 -2.54
CA VAL A 152 22.71 -16.08 -1.36
C VAL A 152 22.34 -17.40 -0.72
N HIS A 153 22.07 -17.37 0.58
CA HIS A 153 21.59 -18.52 1.34
C HIS A 153 20.07 -18.43 1.48
N CYS A 154 19.37 -19.36 0.84
CA CYS A 154 17.91 -19.41 0.85
C CYS A 154 17.43 -20.44 1.87
N GLU A 155 16.66 -19.99 2.86
CA GLU A 155 15.87 -20.85 3.72
C GLU A 155 14.40 -20.76 3.31
N ALA A 156 13.92 -21.75 2.55
CA ALA A 156 12.56 -21.70 2.01
C ALA A 156 11.46 -21.73 3.09
N GLY A 157 10.39 -20.98 2.85
CA GLY A 157 9.19 -20.96 3.67
C GLY A 157 8.31 -22.20 3.48
N TYR A 158 7.52 -22.52 4.51
CA TYR A 158 6.65 -23.69 4.56
C TYR A 158 5.51 -23.47 5.57
N ASP A 159 4.35 -24.07 5.32
CA ASP A 159 3.21 -24.12 6.24
C ASP A 159 2.88 -22.79 6.96
N GLY A 160 2.90 -21.68 6.20
CA GLY A 160 2.56 -20.34 6.69
C GLY A 160 3.73 -19.53 7.25
N GLU A 161 4.93 -20.10 7.33
CA GLU A 161 6.16 -19.41 7.71
C GLU A 161 6.89 -18.88 6.48
N TYR A 162 7.20 -17.58 6.46
CA TYR A 162 8.00 -16.97 5.40
C TYR A 162 9.41 -17.58 5.36
N GLY A 163 9.94 -17.73 4.15
CA GLY A 163 11.35 -18.04 3.97
C GLY A 163 12.23 -16.86 4.33
N VAL A 164 13.52 -17.14 4.49
CA VAL A 164 14.53 -16.14 4.84
C VAL A 164 15.69 -16.23 3.85
N ILE A 165 16.00 -15.12 3.18
CA ILE A 165 17.16 -14.99 2.31
C ILE A 165 18.24 -14.26 3.08
N ARG A 166 19.46 -14.81 3.08
CA ARG A 166 20.61 -14.24 3.79
C ARG A 166 21.80 -14.11 2.86
N MET A 167 22.56 -13.04 3.03
CA MET A 167 23.82 -12.83 2.31
C MET A 167 24.97 -13.59 2.96
N PHE A 168 24.86 -13.89 4.26
CA PHE A 168 25.90 -14.56 5.05
C PHE A 168 25.40 -15.84 5.72
N GLU A 169 26.33 -16.77 5.97
CA GLU A 169 26.01 -17.97 6.71
C GLU A 169 25.69 -17.65 8.19
N PRO A 170 24.83 -18.45 8.85
CA PRO A 170 24.58 -18.29 10.29
C PRO A 170 25.89 -18.29 11.10
N GLY A 171 26.18 -17.16 11.75
CA GLY A 171 27.39 -16.98 12.57
C GLY A 171 28.65 -16.55 11.80
N GLU A 172 28.59 -16.33 10.49
CA GLU A 172 29.73 -15.82 9.70
C GLU A 172 30.13 -14.40 10.13
N LEU A 173 29.14 -13.54 10.36
CA LEU A 173 29.34 -12.16 10.80
C LEU A 173 30.01 -12.09 12.18
N ASP A 174 29.60 -12.97 13.11
CA ASP A 174 30.18 -13.04 14.45
C ASP A 174 31.64 -13.51 14.40
N ARG A 175 31.96 -14.51 13.57
CA ARG A 175 33.33 -15.02 13.39
C ARG A 175 34.26 -13.97 12.78
N ARG A 176 33.78 -13.16 11.84
CA ARG A 176 34.58 -12.11 11.20
C ARG A 176 34.85 -10.93 12.11
N THR A 177 33.90 -10.60 12.99
CA THR A 177 34.08 -9.55 13.99
C THR A 177 35.08 -9.98 15.09
N ALA A 178 35.26 -11.29 15.31
CA ALA A 178 36.16 -11.85 16.31
C ALA A 178 37.64 -11.98 15.88
N VAL A 179 38.00 -11.67 14.62
CA VAL A 179 39.38 -11.79 14.12
C VAL A 179 40.03 -10.41 13.92
N ALA A 180 40.57 -9.84 15.00
CA ALA A 180 41.83 -9.07 15.15
C ALA A 180 41.82 -8.31 16.50
N PRO A 181 42.91 -8.29 17.31
CA PRO A 181 44.32 -8.25 16.87
C PRO A 181 45.18 -9.46 17.29
N LEU A 182 46.27 -9.63 16.51
CA LEU A 182 47.20 -10.76 16.50
C LEU A 182 48.36 -10.65 17.53
N PHE A 183 48.26 -9.80 18.56
CA PHE A 183 49.29 -9.69 19.60
C PHE A 183 48.68 -9.25 20.95
N GLU A 184 48.36 -10.21 21.82
CA GLU A 184 48.34 -10.07 23.29
C GLU A 184 48.24 -11.48 23.93
N PRO A 185 48.91 -11.74 25.08
CA PRO A 185 48.94 -13.07 25.68
C PRO A 185 47.59 -13.38 26.37
N PRO A 186 47.21 -14.67 26.49
CA PRO A 186 45.84 -15.03 26.86
C PRO A 186 45.57 -14.72 28.33
N PRO A 187 44.45 -14.04 28.69
CA PRO A 187 43.95 -14.08 30.05
C PRO A 187 43.19 -15.38 30.30
N GLN A 188 43.36 -15.87 31.52
CA GLN A 188 43.00 -17.19 32.00
C GLN A 188 41.48 -17.44 32.02
N ALA A 189 41.12 -18.68 31.72
CA ALA A 189 39.75 -19.17 31.70
C ALA A 189 39.05 -19.01 33.06
N SER A 190 38.04 -18.15 33.12
CA SER A 190 36.98 -18.23 34.14
C SER A 190 35.76 -18.93 33.54
N ARG A 191 35.53 -20.16 33.96
CA ARG A 191 34.28 -20.89 33.72
C ARG A 191 33.13 -20.15 34.41
N THR A 192 32.21 -19.60 33.64
CA THR A 192 30.88 -19.25 34.15
C THR A 192 29.85 -19.80 33.19
N GLN A 193 29.06 -20.75 33.68
CA GLN A 193 28.00 -21.43 32.95
C GLN A 193 26.91 -20.39 32.59
N ALA A 194 26.68 -20.19 31.29
CA ALA A 194 25.53 -19.45 30.79
C ALA A 194 24.44 -20.43 30.34
N GLN A 195 23.26 -20.28 30.94
CA GLN A 195 22.04 -21.05 30.68
C GLN A 195 21.50 -20.85 29.25
N PRO A 196 20.76 -21.83 28.69
CA PRO A 196 20.23 -21.73 27.33
C PRO A 196 19.13 -20.65 27.25
N ARG A 197 19.32 -19.63 26.42
CA ARG A 197 18.29 -18.61 26.13
C ARG A 197 17.40 -19.05 24.96
N LYS A 198 16.09 -18.91 25.19
CA LYS A 198 14.97 -19.20 24.27
C LYS A 198 15.12 -18.49 22.92
N PRO A 199 14.64 -19.11 21.81
CA PRO A 199 14.54 -18.44 20.52
C PRO A 199 13.46 -17.32 20.54
N PRO A 200 13.63 -16.25 19.75
CA PRO A 200 12.67 -15.15 19.68
C PRO A 200 11.36 -15.61 19.04
N ALA A 201 10.25 -15.11 19.58
CA ALA A 201 8.89 -15.42 19.15
C ALA A 201 8.52 -14.67 17.85
N PRO A 202 7.62 -15.24 17.01
CA PRO A 202 7.14 -14.59 15.80
C PRO A 202 6.31 -13.34 16.11
N THR A 203 6.53 -12.30 15.32
CA THR A 203 5.87 -10.99 15.38
C THR A 203 4.36 -11.10 15.17
N ALA A 204 3.59 -10.57 16.12
CA ALA A 204 2.16 -10.36 16.02
C ALA A 204 1.84 -9.03 15.32
N PRO A 205 0.70 -8.90 14.61
CA PRO A 205 0.35 -7.70 13.86
C PRO A 205 -0.03 -6.54 14.79
N LEU A 206 0.36 -5.33 14.38
CA LEU A 206 0.11 -4.07 15.08
C LEU A 206 -1.41 -3.80 15.19
N LYS A 207 -1.88 -3.54 16.42
CA LYS A 207 -3.21 -2.99 16.71
C LYS A 207 -3.18 -1.47 16.49
N GLU A 208 -4.15 -0.98 15.72
CA GLU A 208 -4.51 0.44 15.66
C GLU A 208 -5.38 0.81 16.88
N GLU A 209 -5.04 1.92 17.55
CA GLU A 209 -5.93 2.64 18.47
C GLU A 209 -5.98 4.13 18.09
N PRO A 210 -7.14 4.81 18.28
CA PRO A 210 -7.45 6.12 17.70
C PRO A 210 -6.90 7.29 18.53
N PRO A 211 -6.83 8.52 17.97
CA PRO A 211 -6.30 9.68 18.69
C PRO A 211 -7.32 10.23 19.71
N PRO A 212 -6.86 10.80 20.84
CA PRO A 212 -7.73 11.53 21.74
C PRO A 212 -7.96 12.97 21.26
N ALA A 213 -9.11 13.50 21.70
CA ALA A 213 -9.67 14.81 21.40
C ALA A 213 -8.94 15.99 22.09
N GLU A 214 -9.18 17.17 21.54
CA GLU A 214 -8.76 18.50 21.97
C GLU A 214 -9.19 18.86 23.41
N ASP A 215 -8.38 19.65 24.14
CA ASP A 215 -8.83 20.95 24.68
C ASP A 215 -7.71 21.81 25.35
N VAL A 216 -7.77 23.11 25.01
CA VAL A 216 -7.60 24.32 25.86
C VAL A 216 -6.23 24.71 26.45
N LEU A 217 -5.68 25.77 25.82
CA LEU A 217 -5.28 27.06 26.41
C LEU A 217 -4.35 27.08 27.64
N GLU A 218 -3.15 27.65 27.49
CA GLU A 218 -2.74 28.75 28.37
C GLU A 218 -1.59 29.60 27.82
N ARG A 219 -1.71 30.89 28.13
CA ARG A 219 -1.01 32.07 27.64
C ARG A 219 0.14 32.37 28.60
N SER A 220 1.35 32.62 28.11
CA SER A 220 2.38 33.26 28.93
C SER A 220 3.20 34.27 28.13
N THR A 221 2.96 35.53 28.48
CA THR A 221 3.62 36.77 28.10
C THR A 221 4.97 36.91 28.78
N ARG A 222 6.04 37.25 28.03
CA ARG A 222 7.21 38.03 28.50
C ARG A 222 7.79 38.80 27.31
N THR A 223 7.37 40.05 27.11
CA THR A 223 8.09 41.30 27.47
C THR A 223 9.44 41.46 26.77
N ALA A 224 9.46 42.39 25.81
CA ALA A 224 10.65 43.05 25.30
C ALA A 224 11.26 43.94 26.39
N ASP A 225 12.58 44.13 26.35
CA ASP A 225 13.22 45.35 26.84
C ASP A 225 14.32 45.78 25.84
N PRO A 226 14.48 47.09 25.58
CA PRO A 226 15.43 47.66 24.63
C PRO A 226 16.77 48.01 25.29
N ASP A 227 17.70 48.53 24.48
CA ASP A 227 18.92 49.27 24.84
C ASP A 227 20.30 48.60 24.63
N LEU A 228 20.97 49.13 23.57
CA LEU A 228 22.41 49.41 23.35
C LEU A 228 23.25 48.41 22.52
N PRO A 229 24.28 48.88 21.78
CA PRO A 229 24.28 49.95 20.77
C PRO A 229 24.95 49.53 19.43
N HIS A 230 24.62 50.29 18.37
CA HIS A 230 25.25 50.25 17.05
C HIS A 230 26.78 50.39 17.09
N VAL A 231 27.50 49.49 16.40
CA VAL A 231 28.84 49.78 15.86
C VAL A 231 28.86 49.41 14.39
N ALA A 232 28.97 50.43 13.55
CA ALA A 232 29.14 50.33 12.11
C ALA A 232 30.56 49.83 11.79
N ALA A 233 30.66 48.82 10.94
CA ALA A 233 31.87 48.53 10.18
C ALA A 233 31.48 48.32 8.73
N GLN A 234 31.84 49.32 7.93
CA GLN A 234 31.66 49.41 6.49
C GLN A 234 32.57 48.40 5.79
N HIS A 235 32.00 47.51 4.97
CA HIS A 235 32.69 46.97 3.79
C HIS A 235 31.64 46.68 2.73
N GLY A 236 31.24 47.73 2.02
CA GLY A 236 30.53 47.61 0.74
C GLY A 236 31.50 47.14 -0.33
N LEU A 237 31.17 46.03 -0.99
CA LEU A 237 31.77 45.60 -2.26
C LEU A 237 30.89 44.63 -3.10
N PHE A 238 29.62 44.43 -2.72
CA PHE A 238 28.67 43.63 -3.51
C PHE A 238 27.26 44.23 -3.45
N ASP A 239 27.11 45.48 -3.89
CA ASP A 239 25.79 46.08 -4.11
C ASP A 239 25.65 46.48 -5.57
N ARG A 240 25.37 45.47 -6.41
CA ARG A 240 24.73 45.69 -7.70
C ARG A 240 23.34 45.08 -7.57
N PRO A 241 22.26 45.88 -7.67
CA PRO A 241 20.93 45.30 -7.75
C PRO A 241 20.89 44.41 -8.98
N LEU A 242 20.72 43.10 -8.77
CA LEU A 242 20.22 42.22 -9.82
C LEU A 242 18.86 42.79 -10.23
N PRO A 243 18.57 42.92 -11.54
CA PRO A 243 17.27 43.39 -11.96
C PRO A 243 16.22 42.46 -11.33
N GLU A 244 15.24 43.03 -10.63
CA GLU A 244 14.05 42.34 -10.18
C GLU A 244 13.43 41.70 -11.41
N ALA A 245 13.72 40.41 -11.62
CA ALA A 245 12.94 39.59 -12.49
C ALA A 245 11.54 39.62 -11.88
N ALA A 246 10.60 40.28 -12.55
CA ALA A 246 9.21 40.05 -12.31
C ALA A 246 9.02 38.54 -12.38
N GLU A 247 8.82 37.88 -11.23
CA GLU A 247 8.47 36.47 -11.20
C GLU A 247 7.14 36.36 -11.92
N GLU A 248 7.18 35.92 -13.18
CA GLU A 248 5.99 35.46 -13.89
C GLU A 248 5.27 34.48 -12.96
N PRO A 249 3.95 34.58 -12.80
CA PRO A 249 3.23 33.68 -11.90
C PRO A 249 3.48 32.24 -12.37
N ARG A 250 4.26 31.49 -11.59
CA ARG A 250 4.52 30.08 -11.85
C ARG A 250 3.17 29.37 -11.83
N SER A 251 2.78 28.82 -12.97
CA SER A 251 1.54 28.08 -13.08
C SER A 251 1.64 26.87 -12.17
N VAL A 252 0.51 26.46 -11.60
CA VAL A 252 0.43 25.22 -10.82
C VAL A 252 0.81 24.01 -11.70
N LEU A 253 0.77 24.16 -13.03
CA LEU A 253 1.10 23.12 -13.99
C LEU A 253 2.58 23.02 -14.36
N ASP A 254 3.44 23.94 -13.93
CA ASP A 254 4.84 23.99 -14.37
C ASP A 254 5.67 22.78 -13.91
N ALA A 255 5.21 22.09 -12.87
CA ALA A 255 5.86 20.89 -12.36
C ALA A 255 5.47 19.60 -13.12
N LEU A 256 4.53 19.66 -14.07
CA LEU A 256 4.01 18.51 -14.81
C LEU A 256 4.78 18.27 -16.12
N ASP A 257 4.88 17.01 -16.53
CA ASP A 257 5.34 16.70 -17.89
C ASP A 257 4.29 17.13 -18.95
N PRO A 258 4.64 17.18 -20.25
CA PRO A 258 3.74 17.68 -21.28
C PRO A 258 2.40 16.93 -21.39
N LEU A 259 2.35 15.62 -21.15
CA LEU A 259 1.12 14.85 -21.22
C LEU A 259 0.25 15.08 -19.97
N GLN A 260 0.88 15.13 -18.80
CA GLN A 260 0.20 15.49 -17.55
C GLN A 260 -0.36 16.92 -17.62
N ARG A 261 0.41 17.86 -18.17
CA ARG A 261 -0.02 19.24 -18.39
C ARG A 261 -1.20 19.30 -19.34
N ALA A 262 -1.14 18.63 -20.49
CA ALA A 262 -2.26 18.57 -21.42
C ALA A 262 -3.54 18.00 -20.79
N ALA A 263 -3.41 16.96 -19.96
CA ALA A 263 -4.54 16.41 -19.21
C ALA A 263 -5.07 17.39 -18.14
N ALA A 264 -4.19 18.15 -17.48
CA ALA A 264 -4.59 19.16 -16.50
C ALA A 264 -5.23 20.41 -17.15
N GLU A 265 -4.79 20.78 -18.35
CA GLU A 265 -5.32 21.92 -19.12
C GLU A 265 -6.63 21.63 -19.85
N HIS A 266 -7.02 20.36 -19.98
CA HIS A 266 -8.26 19.97 -20.65
C HIS A 266 -9.46 20.78 -20.11
N GLY A 267 -10.30 21.30 -21.01
CA GLY A 267 -11.39 22.19 -20.64
C GLY A 267 -12.60 21.47 -20.04
N GLU A 268 -13.77 21.91 -20.46
CA GLU A 268 -15.04 21.27 -20.12
C GLU A 268 -15.23 19.96 -20.88
N GLY A 269 -16.03 19.06 -20.30
CA GLY A 269 -16.40 17.78 -20.90
C GLY A 269 -15.71 16.57 -20.26
N PRO A 270 -16.03 15.36 -20.74
CA PRO A 270 -15.49 14.12 -20.21
C PRO A 270 -14.02 13.94 -20.61
N LEU A 271 -13.20 13.55 -19.63
CA LEU A 271 -11.80 13.21 -19.82
C LEU A 271 -11.51 11.85 -19.19
N LEU A 272 -10.94 10.92 -19.97
CA LEU A 272 -10.41 9.66 -19.47
C LEU A 272 -8.88 9.68 -19.52
N ILE A 273 -8.25 9.55 -18.35
CA ILE A 273 -6.79 9.45 -18.23
C ILE A 273 -6.40 7.99 -18.05
N VAL A 274 -5.87 7.38 -19.10
CA VAL A 274 -5.33 6.01 -19.06
C VAL A 274 -3.84 6.07 -18.71
N ALA A 275 -3.52 5.73 -17.46
CA ALA A 275 -2.20 5.89 -16.87
C ALA A 275 -1.71 4.54 -16.31
N GLY A 276 -0.43 4.21 -16.53
CA GLY A 276 0.19 3.03 -15.93
C GLY A 276 0.55 3.25 -14.45
N PRO A 277 0.87 2.18 -13.69
CA PRO A 277 1.38 2.32 -12.33
C PRO A 277 2.58 3.27 -12.27
N GLY A 278 2.61 4.16 -11.27
CA GLY A 278 3.71 5.11 -11.08
C GLY A 278 3.80 6.28 -12.07
N THR A 279 2.91 6.39 -13.06
CA THR A 279 2.94 7.47 -14.07
C THR A 279 2.37 8.81 -13.60
N GLY A 280 2.03 8.92 -12.30
CA GLY A 280 1.58 10.17 -11.70
C GLY A 280 0.10 10.51 -11.89
N LYS A 281 -0.80 9.52 -12.12
CA LYS A 281 -2.25 9.75 -12.30
C LYS A 281 -2.85 10.68 -11.23
N THR A 282 -2.65 10.35 -9.96
CA THR A 282 -3.13 11.16 -8.83
C THR A 282 -2.49 12.55 -8.81
N ARG A 283 -1.21 12.68 -9.21
CA ARG A 283 -0.54 13.98 -9.34
C ARG A 283 -1.24 14.83 -10.41
N THR A 284 -1.50 14.26 -11.58
CA THR A 284 -2.25 14.94 -12.66
C THR A 284 -3.63 15.39 -12.19
N LEU A 285 -4.38 14.54 -11.49
CA LEU A 285 -5.70 14.90 -10.96
C LEU A 285 -5.63 16.05 -9.95
N THR A 286 -4.68 16.02 -9.00
CA THR A 286 -4.54 17.08 -8.00
C THR A 286 -4.11 18.41 -8.61
N HIS A 287 -3.19 18.39 -9.59
CA HIS A 287 -2.77 19.60 -10.27
C HIS A 287 -3.88 20.15 -11.19
N ARG A 288 -4.69 19.29 -11.81
CA ARG A 288 -5.86 19.71 -12.58
C ARG A 288 -6.89 20.41 -11.69
N LEU A 289 -7.22 19.82 -10.55
CA LEU A 289 -8.10 20.45 -9.54
C LEU A 289 -7.58 21.83 -9.12
N ALA A 290 -6.29 21.91 -8.82
CA ALA A 290 -5.68 23.16 -8.42
C ALA A 290 -5.66 24.22 -9.53
N TYR A 291 -5.35 23.82 -10.76
CA TYR A 291 -5.42 24.68 -11.93
C TYR A 291 -6.82 25.25 -12.18
N LEU A 292 -7.86 24.41 -12.04
CA LEU A 292 -9.24 24.89 -12.17
C LEU A 292 -9.56 25.96 -11.12
N ILE A 293 -9.09 25.80 -9.90
CA ILE A 293 -9.42 26.68 -8.77
C ILE A 293 -8.62 27.98 -8.78
N GLU A 294 -7.30 27.92 -9.04
CA GLU A 294 -6.41 29.09 -9.02
C GLU A 294 -6.44 29.86 -10.33
N GLU A 295 -6.33 29.16 -11.46
CA GLU A 295 -6.09 29.82 -12.74
C GLU A 295 -7.38 29.96 -13.57
N ARG A 296 -8.35 29.06 -13.40
CA ARG A 296 -9.67 29.14 -14.08
C ARG A 296 -10.79 29.72 -13.20
N GLY A 297 -10.50 30.06 -11.94
CA GLY A 297 -11.47 30.70 -11.05
C GLY A 297 -12.68 29.83 -10.68
N VAL A 298 -12.56 28.50 -10.77
CA VAL A 298 -13.61 27.56 -10.34
C VAL A 298 -13.76 27.64 -8.82
N ARG A 299 -15.01 27.68 -8.35
CA ARG A 299 -15.32 27.64 -6.92
C ARG A 299 -14.95 26.27 -6.34
N PRO A 300 -14.15 26.19 -5.26
CA PRO A 300 -13.77 24.92 -4.63
C PRO A 300 -14.96 24.01 -4.31
N GLU A 301 -16.08 24.58 -3.86
CA GLU A 301 -17.30 23.86 -3.47
C GLU A 301 -18.02 23.20 -4.65
N SER A 302 -17.62 23.57 -5.88
CA SER A 302 -18.10 22.95 -7.11
C SER A 302 -17.25 21.79 -7.61
N CYS A 303 -16.20 21.44 -6.87
CA CYS A 303 -15.29 20.34 -7.18
C CYS A 303 -15.52 19.15 -6.24
N LEU A 304 -15.67 17.96 -6.82
CA LEU A 304 -15.78 16.68 -6.12
C LEU A 304 -14.67 15.75 -6.59
N ALA A 305 -13.90 15.20 -5.67
CA ALA A 305 -12.92 14.15 -5.93
C ALA A 305 -13.24 12.88 -5.16
N VAL A 306 -13.46 11.78 -5.89
CA VAL A 306 -13.84 10.48 -5.34
C VAL A 306 -12.68 9.50 -5.51
N THR A 307 -12.30 8.81 -4.44
CA THR A 307 -11.27 7.77 -4.45
C THR A 307 -11.81 6.45 -3.89
N PHE A 308 -11.16 5.33 -4.17
CA PHE A 308 -11.62 4.04 -3.64
C PHE A 308 -11.35 3.86 -2.13
N THR A 309 -10.17 4.31 -1.65
CA THR A 309 -9.75 4.11 -0.26
C THR A 309 -9.73 5.41 0.55
N ARG A 310 -9.93 5.30 1.87
CA ARG A 310 -9.81 6.45 2.80
C ARG A 310 -8.40 7.04 2.80
N ARG A 311 -7.38 6.19 2.65
CA ARG A 311 -5.98 6.60 2.57
C ARG A 311 -5.74 7.44 1.33
N ALA A 312 -6.21 7.00 0.15
CA ALA A 312 -6.08 7.78 -1.09
C ALA A 312 -6.80 9.14 -0.99
N ALA A 313 -7.99 9.19 -0.40
CA ALA A 313 -8.68 10.45 -0.13
C ALA A 313 -7.86 11.36 0.82
N GLY A 314 -7.23 10.80 1.85
CA GLY A 314 -6.33 11.53 2.76
C GLY A 314 -5.13 12.11 2.03
N GLU A 315 -4.39 11.27 1.30
CA GLU A 315 -3.23 11.68 0.52
C GLU A 315 -3.58 12.73 -0.56
N MET A 316 -4.74 12.61 -1.20
CA MET A 316 -5.23 13.61 -2.16
C MET A 316 -5.53 14.95 -1.48
N ARG A 317 -6.14 14.97 -0.29
CA ARG A 317 -6.35 16.21 0.48
C ARG A 317 -5.04 16.88 0.87
N ASP A 318 -4.05 16.11 1.32
CA ASP A 318 -2.74 16.68 1.72
C ASP A 318 -1.98 17.26 0.52
N ARG A 319 -2.08 16.62 -0.66
CA ARG A 319 -1.57 17.17 -1.92
C ARG A 319 -2.27 18.47 -2.29
N LEU A 320 -3.61 18.51 -2.25
CA LEU A 320 -4.36 19.73 -2.51
C LEU A 320 -4.04 20.84 -1.52
N ARG A 321 -3.84 20.54 -0.23
CA ARG A 321 -3.40 21.52 0.77
C ARG A 321 -2.08 22.18 0.40
N SER A 322 -1.15 21.41 -0.16
CA SER A 322 0.15 21.94 -0.61
C SER A 322 0.02 22.83 -1.85
N LEU A 323 -0.92 22.52 -2.75
CA LEU A 323 -1.14 23.26 -3.99
C LEU A 323 -2.08 24.47 -3.81
N LEU A 324 -3.00 24.42 -2.85
CA LEU A 324 -4.10 25.38 -2.64
C LEU A 324 -4.25 25.77 -1.15
N PRO A 325 -3.24 26.39 -0.51
CA PRO A 325 -3.30 26.63 0.94
C PRO A 325 -4.50 27.50 1.34
N GLY A 326 -5.42 26.94 2.12
CA GLY A 326 -6.61 27.62 2.64
C GLY A 326 -7.86 27.46 1.76
N ARG A 327 -7.72 27.15 0.47
CA ARG A 327 -8.84 26.94 -0.46
C ARG A 327 -9.18 25.47 -0.65
N GLU A 328 -8.28 24.55 -0.28
CA GLU A 328 -8.49 23.11 -0.38
C GLU A 328 -9.69 22.63 0.45
N LYS A 329 -10.02 23.35 1.54
CA LYS A 329 -11.12 22.99 2.45
C LYS A 329 -12.50 23.05 1.79
N GLY A 330 -12.65 23.83 0.73
CA GLY A 330 -13.90 23.90 -0.02
C GLY A 330 -14.08 22.74 -1.00
N VAL A 331 -13.02 21.99 -1.32
CA VAL A 331 -13.11 20.84 -2.23
C VAL A 331 -13.60 19.61 -1.47
N GLU A 332 -14.69 19.00 -1.95
CA GLU A 332 -15.16 17.73 -1.41
C GLU A 332 -14.25 16.61 -1.93
N VAL A 333 -13.37 16.09 -1.09
CA VAL A 333 -12.58 14.89 -1.38
C VAL A 333 -13.08 13.77 -0.49
N THR A 334 -13.48 12.63 -1.04
CA THR A 334 -14.10 11.54 -0.27
C THR A 334 -13.99 10.20 -0.99
N THR A 335 -14.53 9.13 -0.39
CA THR A 335 -14.72 7.84 -1.08
C THR A 335 -16.14 7.70 -1.58
N PHE A 336 -16.42 6.74 -2.48
CA PHE A 336 -17.81 6.46 -2.91
C PHE A 336 -18.76 6.25 -1.72
N HIS A 337 -18.36 5.43 -0.75
CA HIS A 337 -19.13 5.20 0.47
C HIS A 337 -19.22 6.44 1.37
N GLY A 338 -18.18 7.28 1.40
CA GLY A 338 -18.20 8.55 2.14
C GLY A 338 -19.17 9.56 1.52
N LEU A 339 -19.16 9.68 0.19
CA LEU A 339 -20.12 10.49 -0.57
C LEU A 339 -21.54 9.98 -0.35
N GLY A 340 -21.74 8.67 -0.50
CA GLY A 340 -23.03 8.02 -0.27
C GLY A 340 -23.59 8.29 1.12
N LEU A 341 -22.78 8.10 2.17
CA LEU A 341 -23.15 8.42 3.53
C LEU A 341 -23.53 9.90 3.71
N SER A 342 -22.80 10.81 3.07
CA SER A 342 -23.12 12.25 3.09
C SER A 342 -24.49 12.53 2.46
N ILE A 343 -24.77 11.94 1.29
CA ILE A 343 -26.05 12.06 0.59
C ILE A 343 -27.20 11.50 1.44
N LEU A 344 -27.03 10.32 2.05
CA LEU A 344 -28.06 9.72 2.92
C LEU A 344 -28.36 10.58 4.14
N ARG A 345 -27.33 11.18 4.76
CA ARG A 345 -27.51 12.07 5.91
C ARG A 345 -28.26 13.35 5.53
N GLN A 346 -27.93 13.94 4.38
CA GLN A 346 -28.57 15.17 3.88
C GLN A 346 -30.02 14.93 3.44
N ASN A 347 -30.35 13.73 2.95
CA ASN A 347 -31.67 13.40 2.41
C ASN A 347 -32.42 12.35 3.24
N ARG A 348 -32.06 12.23 4.52
CA ARG A 348 -32.58 11.20 5.43
C ARG A 348 -34.10 11.13 5.44
N ASP A 349 -34.76 12.29 5.54
CA ASP A 349 -36.23 12.36 5.66
C ASP A 349 -36.92 11.92 4.36
N ARG A 350 -36.32 12.21 3.20
CA ARG A 350 -36.80 11.73 1.88
C ARG A 350 -36.68 10.22 1.76
N LEU A 351 -35.64 9.64 2.35
CA LEU A 351 -35.38 8.21 2.36
C LEU A 351 -36.17 7.44 3.44
N GLY A 352 -36.85 8.14 4.35
CA GLY A 352 -37.52 7.52 5.49
C GLY A 352 -36.57 6.92 6.53
N LEU A 353 -35.30 7.35 6.54
CA LEU A 353 -34.30 6.85 7.48
C LEU A 353 -34.47 7.49 8.87
N PRO A 354 -34.24 6.76 9.97
CA PRO A 354 -34.36 7.32 11.31
C PRO A 354 -33.22 8.30 11.63
N THR A 355 -33.51 9.24 12.53
CA THR A 355 -32.48 10.17 13.04
C THR A 355 -31.35 9.39 13.69
N GLY A 356 -30.15 9.49 13.13
CA GLY A 356 -28.97 8.79 13.65
C GLY A 356 -28.89 7.31 13.26
N PHE A 357 -29.41 6.93 12.08
CA PHE A 357 -29.20 5.60 11.51
C PHE A 357 -27.72 5.18 11.58
N ARG A 358 -27.49 3.88 11.79
CA ARG A 358 -26.13 3.33 11.92
C ARG A 358 -25.78 2.49 10.70
N ILE A 359 -24.48 2.37 10.46
CA ILE A 359 -23.96 1.48 9.42
C ILE A 359 -23.72 0.11 10.06
N ALA A 360 -24.37 -0.92 9.54
CA ALA A 360 -24.19 -2.30 9.98
C ALA A 360 -22.81 -2.80 9.56
N ASP A 361 -22.04 -3.33 10.51
CA ASP A 361 -20.80 -4.04 10.20
C ASP A 361 -21.11 -5.46 9.66
N PRO A 362 -20.16 -6.13 8.97
CA PRO A 362 -20.40 -7.46 8.42
C PRO A 362 -20.83 -8.50 9.46
N ARG A 363 -20.38 -8.40 10.72
CA ARG A 363 -20.79 -9.33 11.78
C ARG A 363 -22.24 -9.09 12.18
N HIS A 364 -22.72 -7.84 12.14
CA HIS A 364 -24.12 -7.53 12.35
C HIS A 364 -24.99 -8.05 11.21
N CYS A 365 -24.59 -7.84 9.95
CA CYS A 365 -25.29 -8.39 8.79
C CYS A 365 -25.44 -9.92 8.89
N LEU A 366 -24.39 -10.64 9.29
CA LEU A 366 -24.46 -12.08 9.51
C LEU A 366 -25.44 -12.48 10.63
N LYS A 367 -25.55 -11.69 11.70
CA LYS A 367 -26.52 -11.93 12.77
C LYS A 367 -27.96 -11.73 12.29
N VAL A 368 -28.20 -10.71 11.46
CA VAL A 368 -29.51 -10.46 10.84
C VAL A 368 -29.90 -11.67 9.99
N LEU A 369 -29.01 -12.16 9.11
CA LEU A 369 -29.29 -13.35 8.30
C LEU A 369 -29.57 -14.60 9.15
N ALA A 370 -28.81 -14.81 10.23
CA ALA A 370 -29.00 -15.99 11.08
C ALA A 370 -30.31 -15.94 11.87
N LYS A 371 -30.70 -14.76 12.35
CA LYS A 371 -31.86 -14.58 13.23
C LYS A 371 -33.16 -14.38 12.46
N ASP A 372 -33.16 -13.46 11.50
CA ASP A 372 -34.37 -12.97 10.86
C ASP A 372 -34.72 -13.76 9.58
N LEU A 373 -33.70 -14.33 8.91
CA LEU A 373 -33.87 -15.23 7.76
C LEU A 373 -33.70 -16.71 8.11
N ALA A 374 -33.52 -17.03 9.40
CA ALA A 374 -33.28 -18.40 9.90
C ALA A 374 -32.14 -19.15 9.16
N CYS A 375 -31.15 -18.42 8.64
CA CYS A 375 -30.02 -19.00 7.92
C CYS A 375 -29.06 -19.69 8.89
N ALA A 376 -28.57 -20.89 8.53
CA ALA A 376 -27.53 -21.55 9.32
C ALA A 376 -26.27 -20.65 9.39
N PRO A 377 -25.65 -20.45 10.58
CA PRO A 377 -24.49 -19.56 10.72
C PRO A 377 -23.31 -19.89 9.78
N SER A 378 -23.17 -21.16 9.40
CA SER A 378 -22.16 -21.61 8.44
C SER A 378 -22.43 -21.17 6.99
N LYS A 379 -23.70 -20.95 6.62
CA LYS A 379 -24.12 -20.53 5.27
C LYS A 379 -24.31 -19.02 5.15
N ALA A 380 -24.50 -18.31 6.27
CA ALA A 380 -24.75 -16.87 6.28
C ALA A 380 -23.69 -16.03 5.52
N PRO A 381 -22.37 -16.32 5.57
CA PRO A 381 -21.39 -15.56 4.79
C PRO A 381 -21.54 -15.71 3.28
N ALA A 382 -21.84 -16.92 2.80
CA ALA A 382 -22.06 -17.17 1.38
C ALA A 382 -23.34 -16.48 0.90
N LEU A 383 -24.42 -16.58 1.69
CA LEU A 383 -25.68 -15.90 1.40
C LEU A 383 -25.51 -14.37 1.41
N LEU A 384 -24.80 -13.80 2.38
CA LEU A 384 -24.55 -12.36 2.42
C LEU A 384 -23.81 -11.88 1.15
N ALA A 385 -22.77 -12.60 0.74
CA ALA A 385 -22.02 -12.28 -0.47
C ALA A 385 -22.89 -12.35 -1.74
N GLU A 386 -23.79 -13.34 -1.80
CA GLU A 386 -24.75 -13.48 -2.89
C GLU A 386 -25.77 -12.35 -2.93
N LEU A 387 -26.40 -12.03 -1.79
CA LEU A 387 -27.35 -10.92 -1.67
C LEU A 387 -26.67 -9.59 -2.03
N SER A 388 -25.47 -9.33 -1.51
CA SER A 388 -24.68 -8.14 -1.84
C SER A 388 -24.36 -8.03 -3.34
N ARG A 389 -24.01 -9.15 -3.99
CA ARG A 389 -23.78 -9.17 -5.45
C ARG A 389 -25.08 -8.84 -6.19
N VAL A 390 -26.16 -9.57 -5.92
CA VAL A 390 -27.44 -9.41 -6.64
C VAL A 390 -28.01 -8.01 -6.44
N ARG A 391 -27.94 -7.45 -5.23
CA ARG A 391 -28.41 -6.09 -4.94
C ARG A 391 -27.64 -5.03 -5.72
N ARG A 392 -26.30 -5.12 -5.76
CA ARG A 392 -25.47 -4.18 -6.53
C ARG A 392 -25.66 -4.34 -8.04
N ASP A 393 -25.63 -5.56 -8.55
CA ASP A 393 -25.80 -5.83 -9.98
C ASP A 393 -27.19 -5.41 -10.48
N ARG A 394 -28.22 -5.58 -9.64
CA ARG A 394 -29.58 -5.11 -9.93
C ARG A 394 -29.61 -3.60 -10.08
N GLU A 395 -29.04 -2.88 -9.11
CA GLU A 395 -29.05 -1.42 -9.11
C GLU A 395 -28.20 -0.84 -10.25
N ALA A 396 -27.09 -1.49 -10.57
CA ALA A 396 -26.22 -1.12 -11.69
C ALA A 396 -26.80 -1.50 -13.07
N GLY A 397 -27.93 -2.21 -13.13
CA GLY A 397 -28.52 -2.68 -14.40
C GLY A 397 -27.71 -3.78 -15.10
N LEU A 398 -26.90 -4.53 -14.35
CA LEU A 398 -26.00 -5.58 -14.85
C LEU A 398 -26.65 -6.97 -14.86
N LEU A 399 -27.81 -7.14 -14.20
CA LEU A 399 -28.54 -8.40 -14.23
C LEU A 399 -29.19 -8.65 -15.59
N GLN A 400 -28.85 -9.79 -16.20
CA GLN A 400 -29.47 -10.25 -17.45
C GLN A 400 -30.89 -10.80 -17.23
N GLU A 401 -31.09 -11.46 -16.10
CA GLU A 401 -32.36 -12.06 -15.70
C GLU A 401 -32.76 -11.54 -14.31
N ALA A 402 -34.07 -11.45 -14.07
CA ALA A 402 -34.56 -11.13 -12.74
C ALA A 402 -34.12 -12.21 -11.75
N PRO A 403 -33.69 -11.84 -10.53
CA PRO A 403 -33.38 -12.83 -9.51
C PRO A 403 -34.61 -13.68 -9.23
N ASP A 404 -34.41 -14.95 -8.90
CA ASP A 404 -35.52 -15.87 -8.62
C ASP A 404 -36.37 -15.38 -7.42
N PRO A 405 -37.64 -15.81 -7.31
CA PRO A 405 -38.54 -15.34 -6.25
C PRO A 405 -38.01 -15.59 -4.83
N GLU A 406 -37.22 -16.65 -4.61
CA GLU A 406 -36.65 -16.94 -3.29
C GLU A 406 -35.58 -15.91 -2.93
N THR A 407 -34.64 -15.63 -3.85
CA THR A 407 -33.62 -14.59 -3.68
C THR A 407 -34.27 -13.22 -3.49
N GLN A 408 -35.31 -12.88 -4.25
CA GLN A 408 -36.05 -11.63 -4.08
C GLN A 408 -36.67 -11.51 -2.68
N GLN A 409 -37.29 -12.59 -2.19
CA GLN A 409 -37.87 -12.63 -0.86
C GLN A 409 -36.79 -12.50 0.23
N GLN A 410 -35.64 -13.13 0.05
CA GLN A 410 -34.50 -13.03 0.97
C GLN A 410 -33.93 -11.61 1.02
N ILE A 411 -33.75 -10.95 -0.13
CA ILE A 411 -33.32 -9.54 -0.19
C ILE A 411 -34.31 -8.65 0.57
N SER A 412 -35.61 -8.75 0.28
CA SER A 412 -36.63 -7.93 0.93
C SER A 412 -36.66 -8.15 2.44
N SER A 413 -36.59 -9.41 2.89
CA SER A 413 -36.60 -9.76 4.33
C SER A 413 -35.34 -9.23 5.03
N TYR A 414 -34.19 -9.28 4.35
CA TYR A 414 -32.93 -8.76 4.88
C TYR A 414 -32.93 -7.23 4.99
N GLU A 415 -33.41 -6.53 3.96
CA GLU A 415 -33.52 -5.06 3.95
C GLU A 415 -34.52 -4.58 5.03
N GLU A 416 -35.68 -5.23 5.15
CA GLU A 416 -36.66 -4.95 6.20
C GLU A 416 -36.09 -5.17 7.61
N ALA A 417 -35.33 -6.25 7.82
CA ALA A 417 -34.69 -6.52 9.10
C ALA A 417 -33.65 -5.46 9.47
N LEU A 418 -32.81 -5.03 8.52
CA LEU A 418 -31.87 -3.91 8.73
C LEU A 418 -32.61 -2.61 9.04
N TRP A 419 -33.62 -2.25 8.24
CA TRP A 419 -34.37 -1.02 8.41
C TRP A 419 -35.17 -0.96 9.71
N SER A 420 -35.78 -2.06 10.12
CA SER A 420 -36.49 -2.15 11.41
C SER A 420 -35.56 -1.94 12.61
N SER A 421 -34.26 -2.21 12.46
CA SER A 421 -33.23 -1.93 13.45
C SER A 421 -32.62 -0.53 13.34
N GLY A 422 -33.08 0.29 12.38
CA GLY A 422 -32.57 1.63 12.10
C GLY A 422 -31.17 1.63 11.52
N GLN A 423 -30.84 0.61 10.73
CA GLN A 423 -29.52 0.42 10.14
C GLN A 423 -29.58 0.32 8.62
N VAL A 424 -28.46 0.66 8.00
CA VAL A 424 -28.16 0.41 6.59
C VAL A 424 -26.81 -0.30 6.52
N ASP A 425 -26.58 -1.14 5.53
CA ASP A 425 -25.28 -1.79 5.34
C ASP A 425 -24.34 -0.96 4.45
N PHE A 426 -23.22 -1.56 4.05
CA PHE A 426 -22.22 -0.88 3.24
C PHE A 426 -22.66 -0.73 1.77
N ASP A 427 -23.40 -1.70 1.24
CA ASP A 427 -23.93 -1.63 -0.13
C ASP A 427 -25.02 -0.57 -0.25
N ASP A 428 -25.82 -0.40 0.81
CA ASP A 428 -26.84 0.66 0.90
C ASP A 428 -26.27 2.07 0.73
N LEU A 429 -25.01 2.30 1.11
CA LEU A 429 -24.35 3.59 0.90
C LEU A 429 -24.20 3.93 -0.58
N LEU A 430 -24.26 2.94 -1.48
CA LEU A 430 -24.20 3.15 -2.94
C LEU A 430 -25.58 3.02 -3.57
N ILE A 431 -26.37 2.03 -3.13
CA ILE A 431 -27.68 1.70 -3.70
C ILE A 431 -28.71 2.79 -3.39
N LEU A 432 -28.82 3.22 -2.14
CA LEU A 432 -29.86 4.15 -1.73
C LEU A 432 -29.72 5.55 -2.36
N PRO A 433 -28.49 6.12 -2.54
CA PRO A 433 -28.33 7.35 -3.31
C PRO A 433 -28.78 7.24 -4.77
N VAL A 434 -28.48 6.12 -5.44
CA VAL A 434 -28.92 5.88 -6.83
C VAL A 434 -30.44 5.83 -6.90
N ARG A 435 -31.08 5.01 -6.05
CA ARG A 435 -32.55 4.96 -5.94
C ARG A 435 -33.17 6.31 -5.66
N LEU A 436 -32.56 7.12 -4.79
CA LEU A 436 -33.02 8.47 -4.47
C LEU A 436 -32.97 9.36 -5.71
N PHE A 437 -31.88 9.32 -6.46
CA PHE A 437 -31.70 10.14 -7.65
C PHE A 437 -32.64 9.74 -8.79
N ASP A 438 -32.91 8.44 -8.94
CA ASP A 438 -33.87 7.93 -9.94
C ASP A 438 -35.31 8.29 -9.57
N ARG A 439 -35.66 8.21 -8.29
CA ARG A 439 -37.01 8.54 -7.79
C ARG A 439 -37.26 10.04 -7.76
N GLU A 440 -36.25 10.84 -7.44
CA GLU A 440 -36.37 12.29 -7.23
C GLU A 440 -35.31 13.07 -8.04
N PRO A 441 -35.56 13.27 -9.35
CA PRO A 441 -34.60 13.92 -10.25
C PRO A 441 -34.18 15.33 -9.84
N GLU A 442 -35.02 16.05 -9.10
CA GLU A 442 -34.70 17.38 -8.56
C GLU A 442 -33.54 17.34 -7.56
N VAL A 443 -33.46 16.28 -6.74
CA VAL A 443 -32.35 16.09 -5.79
C VAL A 443 -31.05 15.84 -6.56
N ALA A 444 -31.11 14.98 -7.58
CA ALA A 444 -29.96 14.72 -8.45
C ALA A 444 -29.47 15.99 -9.15
N GLU A 445 -30.40 16.82 -9.63
CA GLU A 445 -30.07 18.10 -10.27
C GLU A 445 -29.40 19.08 -9.31
N GLY A 446 -29.82 19.12 -8.04
CA GLY A 446 -29.13 19.89 -7.00
C GLY A 446 -27.65 19.51 -6.86
N TYR A 447 -27.35 18.21 -6.82
CA TYR A 447 -25.97 17.71 -6.76
C TYR A 447 -25.19 17.98 -8.06
N ARG A 448 -25.82 17.90 -9.24
CA ARG A 448 -25.16 18.27 -10.53
C ARG A 448 -24.82 19.75 -10.60
N GLN A 449 -25.67 20.60 -10.04
CA GLN A 449 -25.44 22.05 -9.97
C GLN A 449 -24.35 22.40 -8.96
N GLN A 450 -24.32 21.68 -7.82
CA GLN A 450 -23.24 21.80 -6.85
C GLN A 450 -21.93 21.33 -7.47
N PHE A 451 -21.81 20.05 -7.81
CA PHE A 451 -20.58 19.42 -8.30
C PHE A 451 -20.48 19.47 -9.82
N ARG A 452 -20.04 20.62 -10.33
CA ARG A 452 -19.77 20.84 -11.77
C ARG A 452 -18.52 20.12 -12.26
N TRP A 453 -17.56 19.88 -11.37
CA TRP A 453 -16.29 19.26 -11.70
C TRP A 453 -16.10 17.99 -10.87
N ILE A 454 -16.21 16.83 -11.50
CA ILE A 454 -16.13 15.53 -10.84
C ILE A 454 -14.85 14.82 -11.28
N PHE A 455 -14.09 14.35 -10.30
CA PHE A 455 -12.85 13.61 -10.46
C PHE A 455 -13.01 12.26 -9.80
N VAL A 456 -12.66 11.19 -10.52
CA VAL A 456 -12.68 9.84 -9.97
C VAL A 456 -11.30 9.23 -10.14
N ASP A 457 -10.65 8.93 -9.02
CA ASP A 457 -9.41 8.17 -8.99
C ASP A 457 -9.72 6.66 -8.94
N GLU A 458 -8.81 5.85 -9.47
CA GLU A 458 -8.95 4.38 -9.55
C GLU A 458 -10.24 3.89 -10.23
N TYR A 459 -10.63 4.53 -11.34
CA TYR A 459 -11.84 4.19 -12.11
C TYR A 459 -11.90 2.76 -12.67
N GLN A 460 -10.80 2.02 -12.64
CA GLN A 460 -10.77 0.60 -13.04
C GLN A 460 -11.39 -0.34 -12.00
N ASP A 461 -11.51 0.11 -10.75
CA ASP A 461 -12.07 -0.62 -9.61
C ASP A 461 -13.52 -0.16 -9.35
#